data_AF-A0A955E602-F1
#
_entry.id   AF-A0A955E602-F1
#
_cell.length_a   1.000
_cell.length_b   1.000
_cell.length_c   1.000
_cell.angle_alpha   90.00
_cell.angle_beta   90.00
_cell.angle_gamma   90.00
#
_symmetry.space_group_name_H-M   'P 1'
#
loop_
_entity.id
_entity.type
_entity.pdbx_description
1 polymer ?
#
loop_
_entity_poly.entity_id
_entity_poly.type
_entity_poly.pdbx_seq_one_letter_code
_entity_poly.pdbx_strand_id
1 'polypeptide(L)'
;MQRRLVASTVLCTAILVPLPAMSGCETAQLGNLLSSPTAMELLSPLVKDAANSYISNLTDLTAMLGDINSLQGVLNFIDMIEPTIDQLKSAYNTLASTTPEERKWLWEAFGPKIKSANTGFLNQSEDLTGNSTWTKLLNPVLDKVELFQ
;
A
#
# COMPACT_ATOMS: atom_id res chain seq x y z
N MET A 1 39.76 52.58 19.30
CA MET A 1 40.69 51.64 19.99
C MET A 1 40.63 50.30 19.27
N GLN A 2 41.68 49.98 18.52
CA GLN A 2 41.90 48.68 17.90
C GLN A 2 42.42 47.68 18.95
N ARG A 3 41.93 46.44 18.91
CA ARG A 3 42.71 45.27 19.36
C ARG A 3 42.70 44.23 18.25
N ARG A 4 43.92 43.86 17.86
CA ARG A 4 44.28 42.90 16.81
C ARG A 4 44.60 41.53 17.45
N LEU A 5 44.51 40.48 16.61
CA LEU A 5 45.21 39.18 16.65
C LEU A 5 44.72 38.17 17.71
N VAL A 6 44.68 36.84 17.51
CA VAL A 6 45.54 35.92 16.73
C VAL A 6 44.72 34.70 16.24
N ALA A 7 45.17 34.10 15.13
CA ALA A 7 44.70 32.87 14.50
C ALA A 7 44.90 31.58 15.34
N SER A 8 44.12 30.53 15.08
CA SER A 8 44.61 29.14 15.02
C SER A 8 43.56 28.19 14.43
N THR A 9 44.01 27.51 13.36
CA THR A 9 43.40 26.40 12.65
C THR A 9 43.30 25.16 13.54
N VAL A 10 42.13 24.52 13.60
CA VAL A 10 42.01 23.09 13.87
C VAL A 10 41.04 22.49 12.87
N LEU A 11 41.62 21.78 11.90
CA LEU A 11 40.96 20.88 10.97
C LEU A 11 40.58 19.62 11.78
N CYS A 12 39.34 19.53 12.24
CA CYS A 12 38.77 18.27 12.74
C CYS A 12 37.95 17.65 11.62
N THR A 13 38.56 16.71 10.92
CA THR A 13 37.91 15.70 10.09
C THR A 13 36.94 14.90 10.95
N ALA A 14 35.67 15.31 10.98
CA ALA A 14 34.61 14.47 11.51
C ALA A 14 34.33 13.34 10.52
N ILE A 15 34.90 12.17 10.82
CA ILE A 15 34.49 10.90 10.22
C ILE A 15 33.09 10.62 10.78
N LEU A 16 32.07 10.97 10.02
CA LEU A 16 30.70 10.49 10.22
C LEU A 16 30.65 9.06 9.68
N VAL A 17 30.69 8.09 10.59
CA VAL A 17 30.23 6.73 10.32
C VAL A 17 28.70 6.77 10.41
N PRO A 18 27.93 6.59 9.32
CA PRO A 18 26.52 6.30 9.47
C PRO A 18 26.39 4.88 10.02
N LEU A 19 25.89 4.78 11.25
CA LEU A 19 25.28 3.55 11.77
C LEU A 19 24.15 3.13 10.82
N PRO A 20 24.01 1.84 10.49
CA PRO A 20 22.83 1.37 9.77
C PRO A 20 21.61 1.62 10.66
N ALA A 21 20.71 2.49 10.19
CA ALA A 21 19.39 2.65 10.76
C ALA A 21 18.70 1.28 10.68
N MET A 22 18.36 0.74 11.85
CA MET A 22 17.49 -0.41 11.96
C MET A 22 16.14 -0.05 11.34
N SER A 23 15.66 -0.94 10.49
CA SER A 23 14.44 -0.89 9.70
C SER A 23 13.24 -0.41 10.52
N GLY A 24 12.77 0.80 10.22
CA GLY A 24 11.63 1.42 10.86
C GLY A 24 11.17 2.60 10.03
N CYS A 25 9.98 2.48 9.43
CA CYS A 25 9.33 3.47 8.60
C CYS A 25 10.05 3.75 7.27
N GLU A 26 9.94 2.81 6.33
CA GLU A 26 9.98 3.14 4.91
C GLU A 26 8.75 4.00 4.58
N THR A 27 8.78 5.27 4.98
CA THR A 27 8.07 6.31 4.23
C THR A 27 8.88 6.51 2.95
N ALA A 28 8.80 5.51 2.07
CA ALA A 28 9.31 5.61 0.72
C ALA A 28 8.56 6.76 0.03
N GLN A 29 9.19 7.93 0.07
CA GLN A 29 9.40 8.73 -1.13
C GLN A 29 8.21 8.69 -2.10
N LEU A 30 7.08 9.27 -1.66
CA LEU A 30 5.87 9.59 -2.44
C LEU A 30 6.14 10.63 -3.57
N GLY A 31 7.39 10.74 -4.04
CA GLY A 31 7.76 11.60 -5.15
C GLY A 31 7.62 10.83 -6.46
N ASN A 32 6.63 11.19 -7.27
CA ASN A 32 6.36 10.68 -8.64
C ASN A 32 5.54 9.40 -8.82
N LEU A 33 4.48 9.16 -8.03
CA LEU A 33 3.34 8.34 -8.47
C LEU A 33 2.46 9.13 -9.45
N LEU A 34 3.02 9.64 -10.54
CA LEU A 34 2.26 10.44 -11.51
C LEU A 34 1.36 9.49 -12.34
N SER A 35 0.19 9.19 -11.79
CA SER A 35 -0.99 8.78 -12.57
C SER A 35 -1.07 9.66 -13.80
N SER A 36 -1.01 9.08 -15.01
CA SER A 36 -1.12 9.85 -16.25
C SER A 36 -2.55 10.41 -16.35
N PRO A 37 -2.76 11.75 -16.25
CA PRO A 37 -4.09 12.34 -16.35
C PRO A 37 -4.73 12.02 -17.70
N THR A 38 -3.90 11.97 -18.75
CA THR A 38 -4.28 11.62 -20.12
C THR A 38 -4.74 10.16 -20.24
N ALA A 39 -4.05 9.22 -19.59
CA ALA A 39 -4.50 7.83 -19.55
C ALA A 39 -5.80 7.68 -18.75
N MET A 40 -5.96 8.46 -17.68
CA MET A 40 -7.19 8.48 -16.92
C MET A 40 -8.35 9.00 -17.78
N GLU A 41 -8.18 10.07 -18.57
CA GLU A 41 -9.24 10.58 -19.45
C GLU A 41 -9.76 9.56 -20.46
N LEU A 42 -8.89 8.65 -20.94
CA LEU A 42 -9.24 7.60 -21.90
C LEU A 42 -10.00 6.41 -21.30
N LEU A 43 -10.05 6.31 -19.96
CA LEU A 43 -10.81 5.26 -19.28
C LEU A 43 -12.29 5.63 -19.17
N SER A 44 -13.15 4.65 -19.37
CA SER A 44 -14.58 4.80 -19.10
C SER A 44 -14.82 5.12 -17.61
N PRO A 45 -15.89 5.87 -17.27
CA PRO A 45 -16.26 6.14 -15.87
C PRO A 45 -16.38 4.86 -15.03
N LEU A 46 -16.96 3.80 -15.61
CA LEU A 46 -17.10 2.50 -14.97
C LEU A 46 -15.75 1.91 -14.53
N VAL A 47 -14.72 1.98 -15.38
CA VAL A 47 -13.38 1.45 -15.06
C VAL A 47 -12.69 2.31 -14.01
N LYS A 48 -12.86 3.63 -14.05
CA LYS A 48 -12.34 4.55 -13.02
C LYS A 48 -12.96 4.26 -11.66
N ASP A 49 -14.28 4.13 -11.62
CA ASP A 49 -15.02 3.87 -10.39
C ASP A 49 -14.65 2.50 -9.81
N ALA A 50 -14.52 1.48 -10.67
CA ALA A 50 -14.03 0.17 -10.27
C ALA A 50 -12.59 0.24 -9.73
N ALA A 51 -11.69 0.98 -10.38
CA ALA A 51 -10.30 1.10 -9.92
C ALA A 51 -10.21 1.80 -8.55
N ASN A 52 -10.94 2.90 -8.38
CA ASN A 52 -11.00 3.62 -7.11
C ASN A 52 -11.66 2.78 -6.01
N SER A 53 -12.75 2.08 -6.33
CA SER A 53 -13.42 1.17 -5.39
C SER A 53 -12.51 0.03 -4.98
N TYR A 54 -11.81 -0.60 -5.92
CA TYR A 54 -10.83 -1.64 -5.64
C TYR A 54 -9.73 -1.13 -4.70
N ILE A 55 -9.10 0.00 -5.03
CA ILE A 55 -8.03 0.59 -4.21
C ILE A 55 -8.53 0.95 -2.81
N SER A 56 -9.69 1.60 -2.69
CA SER A 56 -10.28 1.98 -1.40
C SER A 56 -10.58 0.75 -0.57
N ASN A 57 -11.32 -0.21 -1.10
CA ASN A 57 -11.72 -1.40 -0.36
C ASN A 57 -10.51 -2.23 0.09
N LEU A 58 -9.46 -2.32 -0.73
CA LEU A 58 -8.25 -3.04 -0.36
C LEU A 58 -7.45 -2.28 0.72
N THR A 59 -7.46 -0.95 0.68
CA THR A 59 -6.85 -0.11 1.72
C THR A 59 -7.61 -0.23 3.04
N ASP A 60 -8.94 -0.19 3.00
CA ASP A 60 -9.81 -0.36 4.18
C ASP A 60 -9.61 -1.75 4.79
N LEU A 61 -9.50 -2.78 3.94
CA LEU A 61 -9.19 -4.14 4.36
C LEU A 61 -7.84 -4.24 5.06
N THR A 62 -6.83 -3.57 4.51
CA THR A 62 -5.49 -3.50 5.08
C THR A 62 -5.52 -2.81 6.44
N ALA A 63 -6.26 -1.71 6.59
CA ALA A 63 -6.43 -1.02 7.86
C ALA A 63 -7.13 -1.89 8.91
N MET A 64 -8.22 -2.56 8.53
CA MET A 64 -8.94 -3.49 9.40
C MET A 64 -8.03 -4.63 9.89
N LEU A 65 -7.14 -5.15 9.03
CA LEU A 65 -6.14 -6.13 9.44
C LEU A 65 -5.11 -5.56 10.42
N GLY A 66 -4.67 -4.32 10.21
CA GLY A 66 -3.75 -3.61 11.11
C GLY A 66 -4.30 -3.39 12.52
N ASP A 67 -5.62 -3.28 12.66
CA ASP A 67 -6.28 -3.07 13.95
C ASP A 67 -6.48 -4.37 14.76
N ILE A 68 -6.19 -5.53 14.19
CA ILE A 68 -6.36 -6.83 14.87
C ILE A 68 -5.24 -7.03 15.90
N ASN A 69 -5.60 -6.92 17.17
CA ASN A 69 -4.70 -7.16 18.31
C ASN A 69 -5.23 -8.21 19.32
N SER A 70 -6.37 -8.84 19.02
CA SER A 70 -7.03 -9.78 19.94
C SER A 70 -7.92 -10.78 19.19
N LEU A 71 -8.30 -11.88 19.85
CA LEU A 71 -9.23 -12.87 19.30
C LEU A 71 -10.59 -12.25 18.93
N GLN A 72 -11.11 -11.35 19.76
CA GLN A 72 -12.37 -10.67 19.44
C GLN A 72 -12.23 -9.80 18.18
N GLY A 73 -11.07 -9.15 18.00
CA GLY A 73 -10.76 -8.42 16.77
C GLY A 73 -10.77 -9.32 15.54
N VAL A 74 -10.19 -10.52 15.64
CA VAL A 74 -10.21 -11.53 14.56
C VAL A 74 -11.64 -11.94 14.20
N LEU A 75 -12.47 -12.26 15.20
CA LEU A 75 -13.86 -12.68 14.96
C LEU A 75 -14.68 -11.55 14.34
N ASN A 76 -14.57 -10.33 14.88
CA ASN A 76 -15.25 -9.16 14.33
C ASN A 76 -14.81 -8.88 12.88
N PHE A 77 -13.51 -9.01 12.59
CA PHE A 77 -12.99 -8.86 11.23
C PHE A 77 -13.64 -9.88 10.28
N ILE A 78 -13.67 -11.15 10.66
CA ILE A 78 -14.27 -12.23 9.87
C ILE A 78 -15.76 -11.98 9.60
N ASP A 79 -16.50 -11.43 10.55
CA ASP A 79 -17.93 -11.14 10.38
C ASP A 79 -18.17 -9.91 9.47
N MET A 80 -17.26 -8.92 9.48
CA MET A 80 -17.45 -7.65 8.76
C MET A 80 -16.85 -7.62 7.36
N ILE A 81 -15.95 -8.55 7.04
CA ILE A 81 -15.15 -8.51 5.81
C ILE A 81 -15.88 -9.01 4.55
N GLU A 82 -16.88 -9.88 4.68
CA GLU A 82 -17.61 -10.42 3.52
C GLU A 82 -18.13 -9.36 2.53
N PRO A 83 -18.83 -8.28 2.96
CA PRO A 83 -19.28 -7.25 2.02
C PRO A 83 -18.11 -6.55 1.31
N THR A 84 -16.97 -6.36 1.98
CA THR A 84 -15.77 -5.76 1.38
C THR A 84 -15.15 -6.69 0.34
N ILE A 85 -15.11 -8.01 0.60
CA ILE A 85 -14.64 -9.00 -0.38
C ILE A 85 -15.55 -9.01 -1.61
N ASP A 86 -16.87 -8.95 -1.44
CA ASP A 86 -17.81 -8.95 -2.56
C ASP A 86 -17.65 -7.69 -3.43
N GLN A 87 -17.44 -6.53 -2.80
CA GLN A 87 -17.13 -5.29 -3.52
C GLN A 87 -15.78 -5.37 -4.25
N LEU A 88 -14.75 -5.94 -3.62
CA LEU A 88 -13.45 -6.18 -4.27
C LEU A 88 -13.59 -7.09 -5.49
N LYS A 89 -14.35 -8.18 -5.39
CA LYS A 89 -14.62 -9.09 -6.52
C LYS A 89 -15.38 -8.40 -7.63
N SER A 90 -16.40 -7.61 -7.31
CA SER A 90 -17.16 -6.84 -8.31
C SER A 90 -16.27 -5.84 -9.05
N ALA A 91 -15.43 -5.11 -8.31
CA ALA A 91 -14.47 -4.18 -8.89
C ALA A 91 -13.43 -4.92 -9.73
N TYR A 92 -12.84 -6.01 -9.20
CA TYR A 92 -11.91 -6.88 -9.90
C TYR A 92 -12.48 -7.37 -11.23
N ASN A 93 -13.69 -7.91 -11.23
CA ASN A 93 -14.33 -8.42 -12.45
C ASN A 93 -14.50 -7.33 -13.51
N THR A 94 -14.82 -6.11 -13.10
CA THR A 94 -14.89 -4.95 -14.00
C THR A 94 -13.51 -4.63 -14.59
N LEU A 95 -12.47 -4.58 -13.75
CA LEU A 95 -11.10 -4.33 -14.20
C LEU A 95 -10.55 -5.46 -15.10
N ALA A 96 -10.84 -6.71 -14.77
CA ALA A 96 -10.42 -7.90 -15.51
C ALA A 96 -11.17 -8.08 -16.83
N SER A 97 -12.33 -7.44 -17.00
CA SER A 97 -13.09 -7.43 -18.25
C SER A 97 -12.68 -6.31 -19.20
N THR A 98 -11.75 -5.43 -18.80
CA THR A 98 -11.21 -4.38 -19.69
C THR A 98 -10.55 -4.96 -20.92
N THR A 99 -10.70 -4.28 -22.05
CA THR A 99 -9.97 -4.59 -23.27
C THR A 99 -8.45 -4.40 -23.06
N PRO A 100 -7.58 -5.00 -23.90
CA PRO A 100 -6.13 -4.82 -23.76
C PRO A 100 -5.68 -3.35 -23.81
N GLU A 101 -6.37 -2.52 -24.60
CA GLU A 101 -6.08 -1.09 -24.70
C GLU A 101 -6.50 -0.33 -23.43
N GLU A 102 -7.73 -0.53 -22.95
CA GLU A 102 -8.18 0.04 -21.68
C GLU A 102 -7.30 -0.42 -20.51
N ARG A 103 -6.86 -1.68 -20.51
CA ARG A 103 -5.98 -2.22 -19.48
C ARG A 103 -4.63 -1.52 -19.46
N LYS A 104 -4.08 -1.16 -20.63
CA LYS A 104 -2.85 -0.36 -20.71
C LYS A 104 -3.06 1.00 -20.04
N TRP A 105 -4.15 1.70 -20.37
CA TRP A 105 -4.45 3.00 -19.77
C TRP A 105 -4.75 2.90 -18.28
N LEU A 106 -5.40 1.83 -17.84
CA LEU A 106 -5.64 1.51 -16.44
C LEU A 106 -4.31 1.35 -15.69
N TRP A 107 -3.35 0.60 -16.24
CA TRP A 107 -2.04 0.44 -15.63
C TRP A 107 -1.23 1.74 -15.61
N GLU A 108 -1.32 2.56 -16.65
CA GLU A 108 -0.67 3.88 -16.67
C GLU A 108 -1.29 4.88 -15.67
N ALA A 109 -2.60 4.85 -15.46
CA ALA A 109 -3.30 5.80 -14.59
C ALA A 109 -3.32 5.33 -13.12
N PHE A 110 -3.65 4.07 -12.87
CA PHE A 110 -3.91 3.52 -11.54
C PHE A 110 -2.89 2.48 -11.10
N GLY A 111 -2.07 1.96 -12.01
CA GLY A 111 -1.15 0.86 -11.75
C GLY A 111 -0.26 1.05 -10.51
N PRO A 112 0.38 2.21 -10.30
CA PRO A 112 1.19 2.44 -9.11
C PRO A 112 0.37 2.37 -7.80
N LYS A 113 -0.87 2.88 -7.81
CA LYS A 113 -1.78 2.83 -6.65
C LYS A 113 -2.30 1.41 -6.41
N ILE A 114 -2.68 0.70 -7.46
CA ILE A 114 -3.10 -0.71 -7.39
C ILE A 114 -1.97 -1.56 -6.80
N LYS A 115 -0.74 -1.40 -7.29
CA LYS A 115 0.43 -2.11 -6.75
C LYS A 115 0.66 -1.78 -5.28
N SER A 116 0.61 -0.50 -4.92
CA SER A 116 0.76 -0.09 -3.52
C SER A 116 -0.31 -0.71 -2.62
N ALA A 117 -1.56 -0.72 -3.05
CA ALA A 117 -2.65 -1.32 -2.29
C ALA A 117 -2.49 -2.84 -2.15
N ASN A 118 -2.15 -3.54 -3.25
CA ASN A 118 -1.89 -4.98 -3.25
C ASN A 118 -0.73 -5.33 -2.31
N THR A 119 0.39 -4.61 -2.39
CA THR A 119 1.54 -4.83 -1.51
C THR A 119 1.20 -4.54 -0.05
N GLY A 120 0.46 -3.46 0.23
CA GLY A 120 0.01 -3.15 1.59
C GLY A 120 -0.83 -4.28 2.19
N PHE A 121 -1.81 -4.76 1.44
CA PHE A 121 -2.65 -5.88 1.87
C PHE A 121 -1.85 -7.17 2.10
N LEU A 122 -0.97 -7.53 1.16
CA LEU A 122 -0.15 -8.73 1.28
C LEU A 122 0.79 -8.66 2.48
N ASN A 123 1.51 -7.56 2.66
CA ASN A 123 2.42 -7.37 3.79
C ASN A 123 1.67 -7.44 5.11
N GLN A 124 0.54 -6.74 5.24
CA GLN A 124 -0.24 -6.75 6.47
C GLN A 124 -0.84 -8.14 6.77
N SER A 125 -1.29 -8.84 5.73
CA SER A 125 -1.78 -10.22 5.86
C SER A 125 -0.66 -11.16 6.29
N GLU A 126 0.52 -11.04 5.71
CA GLU A 126 1.70 -11.83 6.07
C GLU A 126 2.19 -11.51 7.48
N ASP A 127 2.26 -10.25 7.89
CA ASP A 127 2.62 -9.84 9.25
C ASP A 127 1.66 -10.46 10.28
N LEU A 128 0.37 -10.49 9.96
CA LEU A 128 -0.66 -11.01 10.86
C LEU A 128 -0.77 -12.54 10.86
N THR A 129 -0.34 -13.23 9.79
CA THR A 129 -0.53 -14.69 9.62
C THR A 129 0.77 -15.50 9.54
N GLY A 130 1.91 -14.88 9.25
CA GLY A 130 3.18 -15.55 9.01
C GLY A 130 3.81 -16.19 10.25
N ASN A 131 3.52 -15.66 11.45
CA ASN A 131 4.06 -16.15 12.73
C ASN A 131 2.99 -16.20 13.85
N SER A 132 1.71 -16.13 13.50
CA SER A 132 0.62 -15.86 14.45
C SER A 132 -0.25 -17.06 14.73
N THR A 133 -0.90 -17.05 15.89
CA THR A 133 -1.96 -18.00 16.26
C THR A 133 -3.19 -17.88 15.34
N TRP A 134 -3.35 -16.76 14.63
CA TRP A 134 -4.56 -16.43 13.85
C TRP A 134 -4.60 -17.00 12.43
N THR A 135 -3.51 -17.57 11.93
CA THR A 135 -3.39 -18.09 10.55
C THR A 135 -4.57 -18.98 10.14
N LYS A 136 -4.96 -19.93 11.00
CA LYS A 136 -6.06 -20.88 10.70
C LYS A 136 -7.43 -20.21 10.62
N LEU A 137 -7.61 -19.07 11.29
CA LEU A 137 -8.87 -18.33 11.30
C LEU A 137 -8.94 -17.34 10.13
N LEU A 138 -7.82 -16.68 9.82
CA LEU A 138 -7.78 -15.60 8.85
C LEU A 138 -7.54 -16.08 7.41
N ASN A 139 -6.66 -17.07 7.18
CA ASN A 139 -6.34 -17.52 5.82
C ASN A 139 -7.58 -17.89 4.98
N PRO A 140 -8.57 -18.64 5.50
CA PRO A 140 -9.75 -19.00 4.70
C PRO A 140 -10.55 -17.79 4.17
N VAL A 141 -10.40 -16.64 4.82
CA VAL A 141 -11.08 -15.40 4.43
C VAL A 141 -10.17 -14.53 3.57
N LEU A 142 -8.88 -14.42 3.92
CA LEU A 142 -7.89 -13.68 3.14
C LEU A 142 -7.65 -14.30 1.76
N ASP A 143 -7.68 -15.62 1.65
CA ASP A 143 -7.53 -16.33 0.37
C ASP A 143 -8.68 -16.05 -0.62
N LYS A 144 -9.81 -15.49 -0.15
CA LYS A 144 -10.92 -15.07 -1.01
C LYS A 144 -10.67 -13.72 -1.69
N VAL A 145 -9.63 -12.99 -1.28
CA VAL A 145 -9.28 -11.67 -1.83
C VAL A 145 -8.42 -11.87 -3.08
N GLU A 146 -9.05 -11.73 -4.24
CA GLU A 146 -8.36 -11.81 -5.52
C GLU A 146 -7.68 -10.48 -5.84
N LEU A 147 -6.36 -10.51 -6.02
CA LEU A 147 -5.58 -9.32 -6.32
C LEU A 147 -5.49 -9.07 -7.81
N PHE A 148 -5.76 -7.83 -8.23
CA PHE A 148 -5.64 -7.40 -9.62
C PHE A 148 -4.16 -7.30 -10.05
N GLN A 149 -3.81 -7.98 -11.15
CA GLN A 149 -2.45 -8.12 -11.68
C GLN A 149 -2.37 -7.88 -13.19
#